data_AF-A0A355YMQ1-F1
#
_entry.id   AF-A0A355YMQ1-F1
#
_cell.length_a   1.000
_cell.length_b   1.000
_cell.length_c   1.000
_cell.angle_alpha   90.00
_cell.angle_beta   90.00
_cell.angle_gamma   90.00
#
_symmetry.space_group_name_H-M   'P 1'
#
loop_
_entity.id
_entity.type
_entity.pdbx_description
1 polymer ?
#
loop_
_entity_poly.entity_id
_entity_poly.type
_entity_poly.pdbx_seq_one_letter_code
_entity_poly.pdbx_strand_id
1 'polypeptide(L)'
;LIGVLYWFFGTELGCSLRATGCNDNMARAQGINTNFNKVLGLMLSNALVALSGALLGQYQGFADVNMGRGAIVIGLAAVIIGEAVFGRIFHNFALRLLAVGFGSIIYYFVLQIVIWMGIDTDLLKLLSAAVVAIFLAIPTWKSRYFSKPVSRGGAKNAAD
;
A
#
# COMPACT_ATOMS: atom_id res chain seq x y z
N LEU A 1 4.85 -11.31 -9.90
CA LEU A 1 5.44 -10.45 -8.85
C LEU A 1 4.97 -10.86 -7.44
N ILE A 2 3.67 -10.82 -7.16
CA ILE A 2 3.10 -11.07 -5.81
C ILE A 2 3.53 -12.44 -5.23
N GLY A 3 3.48 -13.52 -6.01
CA GLY A 3 3.92 -14.85 -5.56
C GLY A 3 5.40 -14.95 -5.22
N VAL A 4 6.27 -14.26 -5.98
CA VAL A 4 7.72 -14.19 -5.72
C VAL A 4 8.00 -13.41 -4.44
N LEU A 5 7.31 -12.28 -4.24
CA LEU A 5 7.41 -11.50 -3.01
C LEU A 5 6.92 -12.30 -1.81
N TYR A 6 5.81 -13.02 -1.95
CA TYR A 6 5.31 -13.90 -0.89
C TYR A 6 6.35 -14.95 -0.48
N TRP A 7 6.94 -15.64 -1.45
CA TRP A 7 8.00 -16.62 -1.20
C TRP A 7 9.22 -15.97 -0.53
N PHE A 8 9.69 -14.84 -1.05
CA PHE A 8 10.81 -14.10 -0.49
C PHE A 8 10.57 -13.67 0.96
N PHE A 9 9.40 -13.10 1.27
CA PHE A 9 9.03 -12.70 2.63
C PHE A 9 8.82 -13.88 3.58
N GLY A 10 8.66 -15.11 3.06
CA GLY A 10 8.62 -16.35 3.84
C GLY A 10 10.00 -16.93 4.20
N THR A 11 11.08 -16.46 3.58
CA THR A 11 12.46 -16.89 3.90
C THR A 11 12.96 -16.28 5.22
N GLU A 12 14.04 -16.83 5.78
CA GLU A 12 14.69 -16.31 7.00
C GLU A 12 15.06 -14.83 6.87
N LEU A 13 15.62 -14.45 5.71
CA LEU A 13 15.94 -13.06 5.38
C LEU A 13 14.67 -12.20 5.35
N GLY A 14 13.60 -12.68 4.72
CA GLY A 14 12.30 -11.98 4.66
C GLY A 14 11.64 -11.79 6.03
N CYS A 15 11.71 -12.79 6.91
CA CYS A 15 11.23 -12.70 8.30
C CYS A 15 12.07 -11.71 9.11
N SER A 16 13.39 -11.73 8.97
CA SER A 16 14.29 -10.79 9.64
C SER A 16 14.04 -9.34 9.20
N LEU A 17 13.72 -9.13 7.91
CA LEU A 17 13.35 -7.83 7.36
C LEU A 17 12.04 -7.31 7.97
N ARG A 18 11.02 -8.17 8.08
CA ARG A 18 9.74 -7.84 8.72
C ARG A 18 9.91 -7.54 10.22
N ALA A 19 10.72 -8.32 10.93
CA ALA A 19 11.02 -8.07 12.34
C ALA A 19 11.72 -6.71 12.54
N THR A 20 12.67 -6.39 11.67
CA THR A 20 13.37 -5.08 11.67
C THR A 20 12.40 -3.92 11.41
N GLY A 21 11.41 -4.12 10.51
CA GLY A 21 10.38 -3.12 10.21
C GLY A 21 9.38 -2.88 11.34
N CYS A 22 9.07 -3.91 12.14
CA CYS A 22 8.16 -3.77 13.29
C CYS A 22 8.85 -3.11 14.49
N ASN A 23 10.09 -3.52 14.79
CA ASN A 23 10.87 -2.92 15.89
C ASN A 23 12.38 -3.15 15.71
N ASP A 24 13.07 -2.10 15.27
CA ASP A 24 14.52 -2.10 15.04
C ASP A 24 15.32 -2.43 16.32
N ASN A 25 14.91 -1.88 17.47
CA ASN A 25 15.60 -2.11 18.74
C ASN A 25 15.50 -3.56 19.21
N MET A 26 14.34 -4.19 19.04
CA MET A 26 14.15 -5.61 19.38
C MET A 26 14.90 -6.51 18.41
N ALA A 27 14.88 -6.23 17.11
CA ALA A 27 15.62 -7.00 16.12
C ALA A 27 17.13 -6.97 16.39
N ARG A 28 17.69 -5.81 16.76
CA ARG A 28 19.10 -5.66 17.15
C ARG A 28 19.45 -6.45 18.41
N ALA A 29 18.56 -6.44 19.41
CA ALA A 29 18.75 -7.21 20.65
C ALA A 29 18.72 -8.74 20.41
N GLN A 30 18.02 -9.19 19.37
CA GLN A 30 17.96 -10.59 18.95
C GLN A 30 19.10 -10.99 17.99
N GLY A 31 20.15 -10.17 17.86
CA GLY A 31 21.32 -10.48 17.03
C GLY A 31 21.11 -10.31 15.53
N ILE A 32 19.98 -9.74 15.09
CA ILE A 32 19.73 -9.46 13.67
C ILE A 32 20.48 -8.19 13.27
N ASN A 33 21.26 -8.24 12.18
CA ASN A 33 21.92 -7.05 11.64
C ASN A 33 20.90 -6.15 10.94
N THR A 34 20.38 -5.18 11.69
CA THR A 34 19.33 -4.29 11.18
C THR A 34 19.82 -3.30 10.12
N ASN A 35 21.11 -2.96 10.11
CA ASN A 35 21.70 -2.11 9.07
C ASN A 35 21.68 -2.83 7.72
N PHE A 36 22.08 -4.11 7.69
CA PHE A 36 22.01 -4.92 6.48
C PHE A 36 20.57 -5.07 5.99
N ASN A 37 19.62 -5.34 6.90
CA ASN A 37 18.20 -5.46 6.56
C ASN A 37 17.62 -4.16 6.01
N LYS A 38 18.00 -2.98 6.54
CA LYS A 38 17.57 -1.69 6.00
C LYS A 38 18.08 -1.47 4.57
N VAL A 39 19.36 -1.75 4.33
CA VAL A 39 19.97 -1.64 2.99
C VAL A 39 19.29 -2.61 2.03
N LEU A 40 19.10 -3.87 2.45
CA LEU A 40 18.44 -4.88 1.64
C LEU A 40 17.00 -4.47 1.28
N GLY A 41 16.24 -3.94 2.25
CA GLY A 41 14.89 -3.43 2.02
C GLY A 41 14.85 -2.26 1.03
N LEU A 42 15.78 -1.31 1.16
CA LEU A 42 15.93 -0.17 0.24
C LEU A 42 16.34 -0.63 -1.17
N MET A 43 17.23 -1.61 -1.28
CA MET A 43 17.63 -2.17 -2.57
C MET A 43 16.45 -2.85 -3.25
N LEU A 44 15.70 -3.67 -2.53
CA LEU A 44 14.53 -4.38 -3.06
C LEU A 44 13.42 -3.41 -3.49
N SER A 45 13.10 -2.39 -2.68
CA SER A 45 12.07 -1.42 -3.03
C SER A 45 12.45 -0.62 -4.27
N ASN A 46 13.69 -0.14 -4.36
CA ASN A 46 14.19 0.59 -5.52
C ASN A 46 14.25 -0.30 -6.78
N ALA A 47 14.66 -1.56 -6.66
CA ALA A 47 14.66 -2.50 -7.78
C ALA A 47 13.25 -2.73 -8.34
N LEU A 48 12.25 -2.89 -7.46
CA LEU A 48 10.85 -3.05 -7.88
C LEU A 48 10.29 -1.79 -8.54
N VAL A 49 10.63 -0.61 -8.02
CA VAL A 49 10.23 0.68 -8.62
C VAL A 49 10.86 0.86 -9.99
N ALA A 50 12.17 0.58 -10.13
CA ALA A 50 12.88 0.67 -11.39
C ALA A 50 12.32 -0.33 -12.43
N LEU A 51 12.05 -1.57 -12.03
CA LEU A 51 11.44 -2.59 -12.89
C LEU A 51 10.04 -2.18 -13.35
N SER A 52 9.21 -1.66 -12.44
CA SER A 52 7.87 -1.14 -12.78
C SER A 52 7.96 0.05 -13.76
N GLY A 53 8.88 0.98 -13.51
CA GLY A 53 9.11 2.13 -14.39
C GLY A 53 9.59 1.74 -15.78
N ALA A 54 10.50 0.76 -15.88
CA ALA A 54 10.98 0.24 -17.17
C ALA A 54 9.84 -0.41 -17.98
N LEU A 55 8.96 -1.18 -17.33
CA LEU A 55 7.78 -1.78 -17.97
C LEU A 55 6.78 -0.72 -18.42
N LEU A 56 6.54 0.31 -17.60
CA LEU A 56 5.64 1.41 -17.94
C LEU A 56 6.17 2.22 -19.13
N GLY A 57 7.47 2.52 -19.15
CA GLY A 57 8.11 3.25 -20.25
C GLY A 57 8.07 2.46 -21.56
N GLN A 58 8.24 1.14 -21.51
CA GLN A 58 8.04 0.28 -22.68
C GLN A 58 6.58 0.28 -23.15
N TYR A 59 5.62 0.23 -22.22
CA TYR A 59 4.19 0.23 -22.53
C TYR A 59 3.71 1.55 -23.15
N GLN A 60 4.22 2.68 -22.66
CA GLN A 60 3.81 4.00 -23.13
C GLN A 60 4.62 4.52 -24.33
N GLY A 61 5.82 3.99 -24.57
CA GLY A 61 6.70 4.39 -25.68
C GLY A 61 7.42 5.73 -25.47
N PHE A 62 7.19 6.38 -24.32
CA PHE A 62 7.87 7.59 -23.88
C PHE A 62 7.98 7.61 -22.36
N ALA A 63 8.95 8.36 -21.83
CA ALA A 63 9.18 8.50 -20.40
C ALA A 63 9.35 9.98 -20.05
N ASP A 64 8.49 10.49 -19.16
CA ASP A 64 8.54 11.87 -18.67
C ASP A 64 8.62 11.89 -17.13
N VAL A 65 9.33 12.87 -16.56
CA VAL A 65 9.58 12.99 -15.11
C VAL A 65 8.27 13.20 -14.33
N ASN A 66 7.25 13.81 -14.94
CA ASN A 66 5.95 14.03 -14.32
C ASN A 66 5.13 12.73 -14.17
N MET A 67 5.45 11.68 -14.93
CA MET A 67 4.76 10.38 -14.83
C MET A 67 5.00 9.72 -13.47
N GLY A 68 6.20 9.87 -12.92
CA GLY A 68 6.55 9.32 -11.61
C GLY A 68 5.72 9.91 -10.46
N ARG A 69 5.46 11.23 -10.49
CA ARG A 69 4.63 11.89 -9.46
C ARG A 69 3.20 11.36 -9.46
N GLY A 70 2.61 11.17 -10.65
CA GLY A 70 1.27 10.59 -10.77
C GLY A 70 1.20 9.13 -10.30
N ALA A 71 2.21 8.33 -10.66
CA ALA A 71 2.29 6.93 -10.27
C ALA A 71 2.37 6.72 -8.74
N ILE A 72 3.09 7.58 -8.01
CA ILE A 72 3.17 7.51 -6.55
C ILE A 72 1.80 7.73 -5.90
N VAL A 73 1.06 8.75 -6.35
CA VAL A 73 -0.28 9.06 -5.81
C VAL A 73 -1.26 7.92 -6.08
N ILE A 74 -1.27 7.40 -7.32
CA ILE A 74 -2.13 6.27 -7.70
C ILE A 74 -1.78 5.02 -6.88
N GLY A 75 -0.48 4.74 -6.68
CA GLY A 75 -0.01 3.61 -5.89
C GLY A 75 -0.45 3.67 -4.43
N LEU A 76 -0.28 4.84 -3.78
CA LEU A 76 -0.73 5.05 -2.40
C LEU A 76 -2.26 4.92 -2.29
N ALA A 77 -3.01 5.47 -3.24
CA ALA A 77 -4.47 5.33 -3.28
C ALA A 77 -4.91 3.87 -3.37
N ALA A 78 -4.29 3.08 -4.26
CA ALA A 78 -4.59 1.66 -4.43
C ALA A 78 -4.32 0.85 -3.14
N VAL A 79 -3.22 1.13 -2.43
CA VAL A 79 -2.90 0.50 -1.13
C VAL A 79 -3.96 0.84 -0.08
N ILE A 80 -4.31 2.11 0.05
CA ILE A 80 -5.32 2.57 1.02
C ILE A 80 -6.70 1.96 0.72
N ILE A 81 -7.11 1.93 -0.54
CA ILE A 81 -8.39 1.32 -0.96
C ILE A 81 -8.38 -0.19 -0.65
N GLY A 82 -7.31 -0.90 -1.02
CA GLY A 82 -7.16 -2.33 -0.74
C GLY A 82 -7.24 -2.64 0.75
N GLU A 83 -6.56 -1.85 1.58
CA GLU A 83 -6.60 -1.99 3.03
C GLU A 83 -7.97 -1.62 3.63
N ALA A 84 -8.65 -0.58 3.11
CA ALA A 84 -9.97 -0.19 3.60
C ALA A 84 -11.05 -1.23 3.30
N VAL A 85 -10.98 -1.90 2.15
CA VAL A 85 -11.94 -2.92 1.73
C VAL A 85 -11.67 -4.25 2.45
N PHE A 86 -10.41 -4.67 2.53
CA PHE A 86 -10.06 -6.02 2.98
C PHE A 86 -9.30 -6.11 4.32
N GLY A 87 -8.93 -4.98 4.93
CA GLY A 87 -8.11 -4.94 6.15
C GLY A 87 -8.74 -5.60 7.37
N ARG A 88 -10.07 -5.79 7.38
CA ARG A 88 -10.77 -6.48 8.48
C ARG A 88 -10.81 -8.01 8.31
N ILE A 89 -10.65 -8.51 7.09
CA ILE A 89 -10.73 -9.94 6.74
C ILE A 89 -9.32 -10.56 6.65
N PHE A 90 -8.31 -9.77 6.32
CA PHE A 90 -6.96 -10.26 6.02
C PHE A 90 -5.93 -9.91 7.09
N HIS A 91 -5.84 -10.75 8.14
CA HIS A 91 -4.77 -10.66 9.14
C HIS A 91 -3.43 -11.20 8.64
N ASN A 92 -3.45 -12.09 7.64
CA ASN A 92 -2.23 -12.73 7.16
C ASN A 92 -1.48 -11.85 6.15
N PHE A 93 -0.16 -11.71 6.29
CA PHE A 93 0.67 -10.84 5.44
C PHE A 93 0.48 -11.11 3.93
N ALA A 94 0.30 -12.37 3.55
CA ALA A 94 0.04 -12.80 2.18
C ALA A 94 -1.25 -12.17 1.60
N LEU A 95 -2.30 -12.15 2.42
CA LEU A 95 -3.60 -11.62 2.03
C LEU A 95 -3.58 -10.09 1.99
N ARG A 96 -2.75 -9.44 2.80
CA ARG A 96 -2.51 -8.00 2.73
C ARG A 96 -1.79 -7.60 1.44
N LEU A 97 -0.85 -8.43 0.96
CA LEU A 97 -0.19 -8.22 -0.35
C LEU A 97 -1.18 -8.37 -1.52
N LEU A 98 -2.09 -9.34 -1.44
CA LEU A 98 -3.17 -9.51 -2.42
C LEU A 98 -4.19 -8.38 -2.35
N ALA A 99 -4.51 -7.86 -1.16
CA ALA A 99 -5.44 -6.76 -0.98
C ALA A 99 -5.03 -5.51 -1.76
N VAL A 100 -3.72 -5.20 -1.83
CA VAL A 100 -3.19 -4.10 -2.64
C VAL A 100 -3.42 -4.36 -4.14
N GLY A 101 -3.21 -5.60 -4.59
CA GLY A 101 -3.50 -6.00 -5.97
C GLY A 101 -4.98 -5.88 -6.33
N PHE A 102 -5.89 -6.28 -5.44
CA PHE A 102 -7.33 -6.06 -5.63
C PHE A 102 -7.70 -4.57 -5.53
N GLY A 103 -7.05 -3.81 -4.66
CA GLY A 103 -7.24 -2.37 -4.52
C GLY A 103 -6.91 -1.59 -5.80
N SER A 104 -5.87 -1.98 -6.53
CA SER A 104 -5.55 -1.36 -7.83
C SER A 104 -6.60 -1.71 -8.90
N ILE A 105 -7.13 -2.94 -8.91
CA ILE A 105 -8.22 -3.32 -9.84
C ILE A 105 -9.47 -2.48 -9.55
N ILE A 106 -9.87 -2.35 -8.28
CA ILE A 106 -11.01 -1.53 -7.87
C ILE A 106 -10.82 -0.07 -8.30
N TYR A 107 -9.61 0.48 -8.11
CA TYR A 107 -9.28 1.83 -8.55
C TYR A 107 -9.56 2.05 -10.04
N TYR A 108 -9.07 1.14 -10.91
CA TYR A 108 -9.31 1.25 -12.34
C TYR A 108 -10.77 0.98 -12.73
N PHE A 109 -11.47 0.09 -12.03
CA PHE A 109 -12.89 -0.20 -12.28
C PHE A 109 -13.77 1.02 -12.00
N VAL A 110 -13.50 1.72 -10.90
CA VAL A 110 -14.15 2.99 -10.55
C VAL A 110 -13.87 4.05 -11.61
N LEU A 111 -12.60 4.19 -12.02
CA LEU A 111 -12.20 5.15 -13.05
C LEU A 111 -12.95 4.88 -14.36
N GLN A 112 -13.07 3.61 -14.75
CA GLN A 112 -13.82 3.20 -15.94
C GLN A 112 -15.31 3.59 -15.88
N ILE A 113 -15.97 3.39 -14.74
CA ILE A 113 -17.38 3.77 -14.54
C ILE A 113 -17.57 5.28 -14.69
N VAL A 114 -16.64 6.08 -14.17
CA VAL A 114 -16.73 7.54 -14.27
C VAL A 114 -16.56 8.02 -15.71
N ILE A 115 -15.62 7.43 -16.47
CA ILE A 115 -15.47 7.73 -17.89
C ILE A 115 -16.76 7.40 -18.66
N TRP A 116 -17.44 6.31 -18.31
CA TRP A 116 -18.71 5.92 -18.91
C TRP A 116 -19.88 6.88 -18.62
N MET A 117 -19.85 7.62 -17.50
CA MET A 117 -20.84 8.66 -17.19
C MET A 117 -20.69 9.94 -18.03
N GLY A 118 -19.74 9.99 -18.97
CA GLY A 118 -19.73 10.98 -20.04
C GLY A 118 -19.27 12.39 -19.63
N ILE A 119 -18.48 12.51 -18.55
CA ILE A 119 -17.84 13.78 -18.21
C ILE A 119 -16.63 13.98 -19.14
N ASP A 120 -16.55 15.15 -19.78
CA ASP A 120 -15.50 15.51 -20.75
C ASP A 120 -14.09 15.17 -20.26
N THR A 121 -13.37 14.44 -21.12
CA THR A 121 -12.04 13.89 -20.88
C THR A 121 -10.91 14.91 -21.16
N ASP A 122 -11.25 16.14 -21.57
CA ASP A 122 -10.24 17.18 -21.83
C ASP A 122 -9.45 17.61 -20.57
N LEU A 123 -9.94 17.26 -19.38
CA LEU A 123 -9.24 17.39 -18.09
C LEU A 123 -9.04 16.03 -17.39
N LEU A 124 -8.74 14.96 -18.12
CA LEU A 124 -8.52 13.59 -17.61
C LEU A 124 -7.66 13.49 -16.33
N LYS A 125 -6.68 14.36 -16.13
CA LYS A 125 -5.85 14.40 -14.90
C LYS A 125 -6.58 15.03 -13.70
N LEU A 126 -7.43 16.03 -13.94
CA LEU A 126 -8.18 16.76 -12.92
C LEU A 126 -9.41 15.94 -12.49
N LEU A 127 -10.10 15.33 -13.46
CA LEU A 127 -11.20 14.39 -13.20
C LEU A 127 -10.72 13.16 -12.43
N SER A 128 -9.63 12.52 -12.87
CA SER A 128 -9.08 11.36 -12.16
C SER A 128 -8.66 11.73 -10.73
N ALA A 129 -7.99 12.87 -10.53
CA ALA A 129 -7.65 13.36 -9.20
C ALA A 129 -8.87 13.63 -8.31
N ALA A 130 -9.94 14.24 -8.85
CA ALA A 130 -11.18 14.49 -8.11
C ALA A 130 -11.90 13.18 -7.72
N VAL A 131 -11.92 12.20 -8.62
CA VAL A 131 -12.51 10.87 -8.36
C VAL A 131 -11.70 10.13 -7.29
N VAL A 132 -10.36 10.14 -7.40
CA VAL A 132 -9.47 9.59 -6.36
C VAL A 132 -9.80 10.25 -5.02
N ALA A 133 -9.94 11.58 -4.99
CA ALA A 133 -10.22 12.34 -3.77
C ALA A 133 -11.56 11.95 -3.13
N ILE A 134 -12.63 11.81 -3.92
CA ILE A 134 -13.94 11.36 -3.44
C ILE A 134 -13.86 9.93 -2.92
N PHE A 135 -13.21 9.02 -3.65
CA PHE A 135 -13.06 7.63 -3.22
C PHE A 135 -12.17 7.44 -2.00
N LEU A 136 -11.22 8.34 -1.75
CA LEU A 136 -10.42 8.37 -0.53
C LEU A 136 -11.19 8.99 0.66
N ALA A 137 -12.10 9.92 0.39
CA ALA A 137 -12.96 10.55 1.39
C ALA A 137 -13.99 9.57 1.98
N ILE A 138 -14.53 8.66 1.16
CA ILE A 138 -15.52 7.66 1.60
C ILE A 138 -15.01 6.73 2.72
N PRO A 139 -13.85 6.04 2.59
CA PRO A 139 -13.33 5.17 3.64
C PRO A 139 -12.86 5.96 4.88
N THR A 140 -12.34 7.18 4.71
CA THR A 140 -11.93 8.03 5.84
C THR A 140 -13.13 8.53 6.64
N TRP A 141 -14.23 8.91 5.99
CA TRP A 141 -15.49 9.25 6.67
C TRP A 141 -16.15 8.06 7.33
N LYS A 142 -16.17 6.90 6.67
CA LYS A 142 -16.66 5.67 7.29
C LYS A 142 -15.84 5.28 8.52
N SER A 143 -14.51 5.43 8.50
CA SER A 143 -13.66 5.16 9.67
C SER A 143 -13.98 6.13 10.83
N ARG A 144 -14.21 7.42 10.55
CA ARG A 144 -14.54 8.38 11.61
C ARG A 144 -15.93 8.19 12.22
N TYR A 145 -16.91 7.72 11.44
CA TYR A 145 -18.27 7.48 11.93
C TYR A 145 -18.48 6.07 12.51
N PHE A 146 -17.69 5.06 12.09
CA PHE A 146 -17.77 3.68 12.60
C PHE A 146 -16.68 3.31 13.62
N SER A 147 -15.86 4.25 14.08
CA SER A 147 -15.05 4.06 15.29
C SER A 147 -15.97 3.98 16.50
N LYS A 148 -16.44 2.76 16.83
CA LYS A 148 -16.85 2.46 18.21
C LYS A 148 -15.73 2.93 19.13
N PRO A 149 -16.03 3.66 20.22
CA PRO A 149 -15.00 4.08 21.16
C PRO A 149 -14.28 2.84 21.67
N VAL A 150 -12.97 2.77 21.46
CA VAL A 150 -12.12 1.78 22.10
C VAL A 150 -12.21 2.06 23.60
N SER A 151 -12.91 1.18 24.31
CA SER A 151 -12.90 1.14 25.77
C SER A 151 -11.45 0.95 26.21
N ARG A 152 -10.89 1.99 26.84
CA ARG A 152 -9.65 1.91 27.63
C ARG A 152 -9.93 1.03 28.86
N GLY A 153 -9.93 -0.29 28.68
CA GLY A 153 -9.89 -1.25 29.78
C GLY A 153 -8.45 -1.51 30.17
N GLY A 154 -7.94 -0.83 31.19
CA GLY A 154 -6.57 -1.07 31.67
C GLY A 154 -6.06 -0.06 32.68
N ALA A 155 -6.79 0.16 33.78
CA ALA A 155 -6.30 0.93 34.92
C ALA A 155 -7.03 0.52 36.21
N LYS A 156 -6.90 -0.74 36.65
CA LYS A 156 -7.38 -1.18 37.99
C LYS A 156 -6.52 -2.20 38.74
N ASN A 157 -5.40 -2.68 38.20
CA ASN A 157 -4.56 -3.65 38.92
C ASN A 157 -3.17 -3.06 39.15
N ALA A 158 -3.09 -2.05 40.01
CA ALA A 158 -1.85 -1.46 40.53
C ALA A 158 -2.02 -1.00 41.99
N ALA A 159 -2.79 -1.77 42.75
CA ALA A 159 -2.82 -1.73 44.21
C ALA A 159 -3.20 -3.14 44.61
N ASP A 160 -2.19 -3.93 45.02
CA ASP A 160 -2.20 -5.08 45.93
C ASP A 160 -0.77 -5.62 46.00
#